data_AF-A0A1Q1FFM9-F1
#
_entry.id   AF-A0A1Q1FFM9-F1
#
_cell.length_a   1.000
_cell.length_b   1.000
_cell.length_c   1.000
_cell.angle_alpha   90.00
_cell.angle_beta   90.00
_cell.angle_gamma   90.00
#
_symmetry.space_group_name_H-M   'P 1'
#
loop_
_entity.id
_entity.type
_entity.pdbx_description
1 polymer ?
#
loop_
_entity_poly.entity_id
_entity_poly.type
_entity_poly.pdbx_seq_one_letter_code
_entity_poly.pdbx_strand_id
1 'polypeptide(L)'
;MVRIPDSDDRGQLLLVGAVGIALVVVGTVVLINGLAFDESIGARSNDDALGGAERTVGVIESDLNTLVREVRTEIDPSTRDFVTAFRENISLYSRHYTNLSFDNGIVYTRVVFDGADSVNGTTIRQTEATSRGTCDDGNEYPRFTLEQGGTCVSDPTIIEDTTEVSQFNLTVEGSGSGASPETTLVVENDAGEEWRLVMEKQTPTGPVEVREETPSSSSTVGVFTIPFELVLQEDGQLRVGGTQEVTFADGVSTPYDIGFENQPSRTALTGTYSISANGTLPGSIGDQPETYATVVSPAVEIYYQRRDVTYNRTVVLNETGAR
;
A
#
# COMPACT_ATOMS: atom_id res chain seq x y z
N MET A 1 -40.32 -5.29 -7.36
CA MET A 1 -39.46 -4.45 -6.50
C MET A 1 -38.17 -4.27 -7.27
N VAL A 2 -38.03 -3.15 -7.96
CA VAL A 2 -36.87 -2.87 -8.83
C VAL A 2 -35.79 -2.27 -7.93
N ARG A 3 -34.68 -3.00 -7.78
CA ARG A 3 -33.50 -2.53 -7.04
C ARG A 3 -32.88 -1.41 -7.88
N ILE A 4 -32.97 -0.19 -7.40
CA ILE A 4 -32.20 0.94 -7.94
C ILE A 4 -30.74 0.65 -7.56
N PRO A 5 -29.77 0.72 -8.49
CA PRO A 5 -28.37 0.59 -8.14
C PRO A 5 -27.96 1.75 -7.22
N ASP A 6 -27.24 1.43 -6.15
CA ASP A 6 -26.81 2.38 -5.13
C ASP A 6 -26.01 3.54 -5.75
N SER A 7 -26.20 4.73 -5.18
CA SER A 7 -25.54 5.97 -5.62
C SER A 7 -24.04 6.00 -5.34
N ASP A 8 -23.52 5.06 -4.54
CA ASP A 8 -22.10 4.97 -4.18
C ASP A 8 -21.23 4.52 -5.36
N ASP A 9 -21.68 3.54 -6.15
CA ASP A 9 -20.94 3.06 -7.33
C ASP A 9 -20.70 4.18 -8.36
N ARG A 10 -21.65 5.13 -8.45
CA ARG A 10 -21.55 6.27 -9.38
C ARG A 10 -20.66 7.38 -8.87
N GLY A 11 -20.56 7.56 -7.55
CA GLY A 11 -19.66 8.53 -6.92
C GLY A 11 -18.21 8.10 -7.06
N GLN A 12 -17.92 6.82 -6.82
CA GLN A 12 -16.59 6.23 -6.96
C GLN A 12 -16.14 6.17 -8.43
N LEU A 13 -17.03 5.83 -9.37
CA LEU A 13 -16.73 5.90 -10.82
C LEU A 13 -16.41 7.32 -11.32
N LEU A 14 -17.01 8.35 -10.71
CA LEU A 14 -16.76 9.75 -11.08
C LEU A 14 -15.40 10.25 -10.57
N LEU A 15 -15.00 9.81 -9.36
CA LEU A 15 -13.73 10.16 -8.73
C LEU A 15 -12.55 9.48 -9.45
N VAL A 16 -12.68 8.17 -9.68
CA VAL A 16 -11.77 7.35 -10.50
C VAL A 16 -11.56 7.95 -11.89
N GLY A 17 -12.65 8.43 -12.52
CA GLY A 17 -12.55 9.12 -13.81
C GLY A 17 -11.78 10.44 -13.75
N ALA A 18 -11.83 11.17 -12.64
CA ALA A 18 -11.17 12.47 -12.48
C ALA A 18 -9.64 12.32 -12.29
N VAL A 19 -9.19 11.33 -11.52
CA VAL A 19 -7.75 11.00 -11.37
C VAL A 19 -7.14 10.60 -12.70
N GLY A 20 -7.80 9.71 -13.43
CA GLY A 20 -7.34 9.28 -14.75
C GLY A 20 -7.17 10.47 -15.72
N ILE A 21 -8.05 11.48 -15.64
CA ILE A 21 -7.96 12.70 -16.47
C ILE A 21 -6.83 13.63 -15.98
N ALA A 22 -6.63 13.78 -14.67
CA ALA A 22 -5.61 14.67 -14.12
C ALA A 22 -4.18 14.21 -14.47
N LEU A 23 -3.90 12.91 -14.32
CA LEU A 23 -2.59 12.33 -14.68
C LEU A 23 -2.33 12.42 -16.17
N VAL A 24 -3.36 12.19 -16.97
CA VAL A 24 -3.33 12.37 -18.42
C VAL A 24 -2.93 13.80 -18.82
N VAL A 25 -3.47 14.83 -18.17
CA VAL A 25 -3.13 16.23 -18.49
C VAL A 25 -1.65 16.52 -18.21
N VAL A 26 -1.11 16.01 -17.11
CA VAL A 26 0.30 16.18 -16.75
C VAL A 26 1.22 15.43 -17.71
N GLY A 27 0.94 14.16 -18.01
CA GLY A 27 1.71 13.38 -18.99
C GLY A 27 1.69 13.99 -20.40
N THR A 28 0.56 14.58 -20.79
CA THR A 28 0.40 15.29 -22.08
C THR A 28 1.33 16.50 -22.20
N VAL A 29 1.45 17.32 -21.15
CA VAL A 29 2.33 18.50 -21.16
C VAL A 29 3.80 18.09 -21.30
N VAL A 30 4.19 16.96 -20.72
CA VAL A 30 5.57 16.44 -20.81
C VAL A 30 5.86 15.90 -22.21
N LEU A 31 4.93 15.14 -22.82
CA LEU A 31 5.08 14.61 -24.18
C LEU A 31 5.18 15.70 -25.23
N ILE A 32 4.37 16.76 -25.12
CA ILE A 32 4.39 17.89 -26.05
C ILE A 32 5.75 18.61 -25.98
N ASN A 33 6.31 18.80 -24.79
CA ASN A 33 7.62 19.43 -24.63
C ASN A 33 8.78 18.53 -25.08
N GLY A 34 8.65 17.21 -24.93
CA GLY A 34 9.67 16.25 -25.34
C GLY A 34 9.79 16.11 -26.86
N LEU A 35 8.67 16.22 -27.60
CA LEU A 35 8.65 16.08 -29.06
C LEU A 35 8.97 17.37 -29.82
N ALA A 36 8.86 18.54 -29.17
CA ALA A 36 9.24 19.82 -29.80
C ALA A 36 10.75 19.96 -30.07
N PHE A 37 11.58 19.03 -29.59
CA PHE A 37 13.04 19.11 -29.69
C PHE A 37 13.68 18.24 -30.78
N ASP A 38 12.93 17.44 -31.55
CA ASP A 38 13.52 16.36 -32.36
C ASP A 38 13.32 16.50 -33.88
N GLU A 39 12.99 17.69 -34.37
CA GLU A 39 12.84 17.95 -35.82
C GLU A 39 14.16 18.26 -36.56
N SER A 40 15.33 17.98 -35.97
CA SER A 40 16.61 18.19 -36.68
C SER A 40 17.34 16.90 -37.06
N ILE A 41 17.14 16.53 -38.34
CA ILE A 41 18.16 16.04 -39.29
C ILE A 41 18.55 14.55 -39.18
N GLY A 42 17.88 13.77 -40.05
CA GLY A 42 18.43 12.78 -40.98
C GLY A 42 19.74 12.05 -40.65
N ALA A 43 19.62 10.72 -40.55
CA ALA A 43 20.69 9.69 -40.62
C ALA A 43 21.22 9.07 -39.30
N ARG A 44 20.37 8.93 -38.26
CA ARG A 44 20.65 8.13 -37.04
C ARG A 44 19.51 7.17 -36.64
N SER A 45 18.71 6.76 -37.63
CA SER A 45 17.26 6.47 -37.48
C SER A 45 16.81 5.31 -36.58
N ASN A 46 17.68 4.41 -36.13
CA ASN A 46 17.25 3.27 -35.29
C ASN A 46 17.57 3.46 -33.81
N ASP A 47 18.75 3.97 -33.47
CA ASP A 47 19.14 4.20 -32.07
C ASP A 47 18.32 5.34 -31.45
N ASP A 48 18.04 6.39 -32.22
CA ASP A 48 17.18 7.50 -31.77
C ASP A 48 15.71 7.06 -31.63
N ALA A 49 15.25 6.16 -32.49
CA ALA A 49 13.89 5.62 -32.42
C ALA A 49 13.69 4.67 -31.22
N LEU A 50 14.70 3.85 -30.91
CA LEU A 50 14.72 3.01 -29.71
C LEU A 50 14.82 3.86 -28.43
N GLY A 51 15.73 4.84 -28.38
CA GLY A 51 15.85 5.75 -27.24
C GLY A 51 14.58 6.59 -27.00
N GLY A 52 13.89 6.98 -28.07
CA GLY A 52 12.57 7.62 -27.98
C GLY A 52 11.49 6.70 -27.43
N ALA A 53 11.47 5.42 -27.84
CA ALA A 53 10.54 4.43 -27.31
C ALA A 53 10.80 4.15 -25.83
N GLU A 54 12.06 3.96 -25.42
CA GLU A 54 12.43 3.74 -24.02
C GLU A 54 12.07 4.93 -23.13
N ARG A 55 12.33 6.17 -23.58
CA ARG A 55 11.91 7.37 -22.85
C ARG A 55 10.40 7.44 -22.70
N THR A 56 9.66 7.09 -23.75
CA THR A 56 8.18 7.09 -23.73
C THR A 56 7.66 6.05 -22.74
N VAL A 57 8.22 4.85 -22.75
CA VAL A 57 7.86 3.77 -21.80
C VAL A 57 8.19 4.19 -20.37
N GLY A 58 9.31 4.87 -20.13
CA GLY A 58 9.66 5.39 -18.80
C GLY A 58 8.66 6.44 -18.28
N VAL A 59 8.11 7.28 -19.16
CA VAL A 59 7.04 8.23 -18.78
C VAL A 59 5.76 7.46 -18.43
N ILE A 60 5.37 6.49 -19.27
CA ILE A 60 4.19 5.64 -19.01
C ILE A 60 4.35 4.90 -17.67
N GLU A 61 5.51 4.32 -17.40
CA GLU A 61 5.81 3.63 -16.15
C GLU A 61 5.67 4.58 -14.94
N SER A 62 6.19 5.80 -15.03
CA SER A 62 6.04 6.83 -13.98
C SER A 62 4.58 7.24 -13.77
N ASP A 63 3.81 7.44 -14.84
CA ASP A 63 2.39 7.78 -14.77
C ASP A 63 1.58 6.64 -14.14
N LEU A 64 1.87 5.39 -14.52
CA LEU A 64 1.19 4.21 -14.01
C LEU A 64 1.50 3.96 -12.54
N ASN A 65 2.73 4.19 -12.08
CA ASN A 65 3.05 4.16 -10.64
C ASN A 65 2.19 5.19 -9.88
N THR A 66 2.01 6.40 -10.43
CA THR A 66 1.13 7.40 -9.80
C THR A 66 -0.33 6.97 -9.82
N LEU A 67 -0.80 6.40 -10.94
CA LEU A 67 -2.17 5.91 -11.07
C LEU A 67 -2.49 4.82 -10.04
N VAL A 68 -1.60 3.86 -9.85
CA VAL A 68 -1.76 2.81 -8.83
C VAL A 68 -2.00 3.40 -7.45
N ARG A 69 -1.19 4.39 -7.05
CA ARG A 69 -1.25 5.03 -5.72
C ARG A 69 -2.55 5.79 -5.50
N GLU A 70 -2.98 6.56 -6.50
CA GLU A 70 -4.24 7.29 -6.43
C GLU A 70 -5.42 6.32 -6.34
N VAL A 71 -5.43 5.27 -7.15
CA VAL A 71 -6.46 4.22 -7.10
C VAL A 71 -6.52 3.56 -5.73
N ARG A 72 -5.39 3.31 -5.07
CA ARG A 72 -5.39 2.78 -3.69
C ARG A 72 -5.85 3.75 -2.63
N THR A 73 -5.52 5.03 -2.80
CA THR A 73 -5.92 6.07 -1.85
C THR A 73 -7.42 6.33 -1.91
N GLU A 74 -8.01 6.23 -3.10
CA GLU A 74 -9.43 6.49 -3.33
C GLU A 74 -10.34 5.30 -3.04
N ILE A 75 -9.84 4.07 -3.22
CA ILE A 75 -10.62 2.87 -2.93
C ILE A 75 -10.66 2.64 -1.44
N ASP A 76 -11.87 2.54 -0.90
CA ASP A 76 -12.05 2.09 0.46
C ASP A 76 -11.39 0.70 0.62
N PRO A 77 -10.45 0.53 1.56
CA PRO A 77 -9.84 -0.77 1.82
C PRO A 77 -10.87 -1.88 2.09
N SER A 78 -12.13 -1.54 2.42
CA SER A 78 -13.24 -2.46 2.63
C SER A 78 -13.81 -3.13 1.37
N THR A 79 -13.67 -2.54 0.18
CA THR A 79 -14.48 -2.95 -0.98
C THR A 79 -13.86 -4.04 -1.85
N ARG A 80 -12.66 -4.54 -1.52
CA ARG A 80 -11.96 -5.62 -2.26
C ARG A 80 -11.79 -5.35 -3.77
N ASP A 81 -11.89 -4.10 -4.21
CA ASP A 81 -12.11 -3.78 -5.63
C ASP A 81 -10.90 -3.14 -6.33
N PHE A 82 -9.72 -3.18 -5.69
CA PHE A 82 -8.50 -2.58 -6.25
C PHE A 82 -8.23 -3.02 -7.68
N VAL A 83 -8.25 -4.33 -7.96
CA VAL A 83 -7.93 -4.86 -9.30
C VAL A 83 -8.95 -4.41 -10.35
N THR A 84 -10.23 -4.35 -10.02
CA THR A 84 -11.27 -3.91 -10.97
C THR A 84 -11.10 -2.43 -11.28
N ALA A 85 -11.05 -1.59 -10.24
CA ALA A 85 -10.86 -0.16 -10.38
C ALA A 85 -9.54 0.18 -11.09
N PHE A 86 -8.45 -0.54 -10.78
CA PHE A 86 -7.18 -0.36 -11.46
C PHE A 86 -7.25 -0.74 -12.95
N ARG A 87 -7.91 -1.86 -13.30
CA ARG A 87 -8.15 -2.25 -14.70
C ARG A 87 -8.98 -1.22 -15.47
N GLU A 88 -9.99 -0.66 -14.83
CA GLU A 88 -10.82 0.39 -15.43
C GLU A 88 -10.00 1.66 -15.70
N ASN A 89 -9.19 2.08 -14.73
CA ASN A 89 -8.28 3.21 -14.82
C ASN A 89 -7.22 3.02 -15.92
N ILE A 90 -6.56 1.85 -15.99
CA ILE A 90 -5.62 1.54 -17.09
C ILE A 90 -6.34 1.60 -18.43
N SER A 91 -7.57 1.08 -18.52
CA SER A 91 -8.32 1.08 -19.78
C SER A 91 -8.69 2.50 -20.22
N LEU A 92 -8.92 3.42 -19.29
CA LEU A 92 -9.10 4.85 -19.58
C LEU A 92 -7.78 5.50 -20.01
N TYR A 93 -6.70 5.27 -19.26
CA TYR A 93 -5.36 5.75 -19.58
C TYR A 93 -4.90 5.31 -20.98
N SER A 94 -4.97 4.00 -21.28
CA SER A 94 -4.57 3.44 -22.57
C SER A 94 -5.37 4.00 -23.74
N ARG A 95 -6.70 4.18 -23.59
CA ARG A 95 -7.54 4.79 -24.64
C ARG A 95 -7.15 6.24 -24.89
N HIS A 96 -6.91 7.00 -23.82
CA HIS A 96 -6.53 8.40 -23.96
C HIS A 96 -5.15 8.55 -24.62
N TYR A 97 -4.17 7.78 -24.15
CA TYR A 97 -2.81 7.80 -24.69
C TYR A 97 -2.79 7.41 -26.17
N THR A 98 -3.57 6.39 -26.55
CA THR A 98 -3.75 6.00 -27.96
C THR A 98 -4.28 7.15 -28.81
N ASN A 99 -5.30 7.87 -28.32
CA ASN A 99 -5.89 8.98 -29.08
C ASN A 99 -4.90 10.13 -29.27
N LEU A 100 -4.15 10.51 -28.23
CA LEU A 100 -3.11 11.53 -28.33
C LEU A 100 -1.97 11.12 -29.26
N SER A 101 -1.58 9.85 -29.22
CA SER A 101 -0.48 9.34 -30.02
C SER A 101 -0.82 9.30 -31.50
N PHE A 102 -2.10 9.11 -31.87
CA PHE A 102 -2.59 9.19 -33.25
C PHE A 102 -2.61 10.61 -33.83
N ASP A 103 -2.90 11.64 -33.02
CA ASP A 103 -2.93 13.03 -33.48
C ASP A 103 -1.52 13.58 -33.79
N ASN A 104 -0.49 13.05 -33.13
CA ASN A 104 0.91 13.48 -33.27
C ASN A 104 1.81 12.52 -34.07
N GLY A 105 1.27 11.41 -34.60
CA GLY A 105 2.01 10.43 -35.41
C GLY A 105 1.29 9.08 -35.53
N ILE A 106 1.82 8.14 -36.32
CA ILE A 106 1.32 6.75 -36.31
C ILE A 106 2.04 6.00 -35.20
N VAL A 107 1.63 6.28 -33.96
CA VAL A 107 2.11 5.58 -32.76
C VAL A 107 0.89 4.94 -32.11
N TYR A 108 0.93 3.62 -31.95
CA TYR A 108 -0.08 2.85 -31.24
C TYR A 108 0.51 2.43 -29.89
N THR A 109 -0.14 2.82 -28.80
CA THR A 109 0.30 2.43 -27.45
C THR A 109 -0.86 1.77 -26.73
N ARG A 110 -0.67 0.55 -26.26
CA ARG A 110 -1.65 -0.19 -25.48
C ARG A 110 -1.04 -0.58 -24.15
N VAL A 111 -1.77 -0.29 -23.07
CA VAL A 111 -1.40 -0.71 -21.72
C VAL A 111 -2.49 -1.64 -21.21
N VAL A 112 -2.10 -2.81 -20.72
CA VAL A 112 -3.03 -3.83 -20.21
C VAL A 112 -2.54 -4.32 -18.85
N PHE A 113 -3.46 -4.46 -17.90
CA PHE A 113 -3.17 -5.11 -16.63
C PHE A 113 -2.79 -6.58 -16.84
N ASP A 114 -1.66 -7.00 -16.28
CA ASP A 114 -1.21 -8.39 -16.27
C ASP A 114 -1.32 -8.97 -14.86
N GLY A 115 -2.38 -9.76 -14.63
CA GLY A 115 -2.57 -10.41 -13.34
C GLY A 115 -1.67 -11.61 -13.09
N ALA A 116 -1.02 -12.16 -14.12
CA ALA A 116 -0.14 -13.32 -13.98
C ALA A 116 1.25 -12.91 -13.49
N ASP A 117 1.74 -11.77 -13.96
CA ASP A 117 3.03 -11.20 -13.56
C ASP A 117 2.91 -10.24 -12.35
N SER A 118 1.70 -10.00 -11.85
CA SER A 118 1.45 -9.20 -10.64
C SER A 118 1.91 -9.93 -9.38
N VAL A 119 2.46 -9.18 -8.42
CA VAL A 119 2.78 -9.69 -7.08
C VAL A 119 1.51 -9.76 -6.26
N ASN A 120 1.05 -10.97 -5.97
CA ASN A 120 -0.09 -11.19 -5.08
C ASN A 120 0.34 -11.06 -3.62
N GLY A 121 -0.62 -10.73 -2.77
CA GLY A 121 -0.44 -10.74 -1.34
C GLY A 121 -1.75 -10.87 -0.60
N THR A 122 -1.68 -10.57 0.68
CA THR A 122 -2.82 -10.63 1.59
C THR A 122 -2.98 -9.29 2.28
N THR A 123 -4.21 -8.83 2.37
CA THR A 123 -4.57 -7.76 3.29
C THR A 123 -5.22 -8.37 4.51
N ILE A 124 -4.77 -7.93 5.68
CA ILE A 124 -5.32 -8.28 6.98
C ILE A 124 -5.76 -7.01 7.69
N ARG A 125 -6.98 -7.03 8.21
CA ARG A 125 -7.65 -5.83 8.66
C ARG A 125 -8.49 -6.07 9.90
N GLN A 126 -8.26 -5.26 10.92
CA GLN A 126 -9.03 -5.19 12.15
C GLN A 126 -9.68 -3.82 12.24
N THR A 127 -11.00 -3.76 12.04
CA THR A 127 -11.77 -2.48 11.99
C THR A 127 -12.75 -2.29 13.13
N GLU A 128 -13.12 -3.33 13.87
CA GLU A 128 -14.14 -3.23 14.92
C GLU A 128 -13.69 -3.96 16.19
N ALA A 129 -14.05 -3.41 17.35
CA ALA A 129 -14.03 -4.16 18.60
C ALA A 129 -14.92 -5.37 18.39
N THR A 130 -14.32 -6.57 18.42
CA THR A 130 -15.01 -7.81 18.13
C THR A 130 -16.04 -8.06 19.22
N SER A 131 -17.21 -7.44 19.15
CA SER A 131 -18.31 -7.65 20.10
C SER A 131 -18.86 -9.09 20.03
N ARG A 132 -18.33 -9.91 19.12
CA ARG A 132 -18.56 -11.35 18.93
C ARG A 132 -17.31 -12.01 18.34
N GLY A 133 -16.42 -12.56 19.15
CA GLY A 133 -15.27 -13.35 18.69
C GLY A 133 -14.50 -13.98 19.84
N THR A 134 -13.59 -14.91 19.54
CA THR A 134 -12.75 -15.59 20.56
C THR A 134 -11.81 -14.61 21.27
N CYS A 135 -11.44 -13.50 20.61
CA CYS A 135 -10.61 -12.44 21.15
C CYS A 135 -11.38 -11.28 21.82
N ASP A 136 -12.70 -11.38 21.99
CA ASP A 136 -13.47 -10.34 22.67
C ASP A 136 -13.08 -10.24 24.15
N ASP A 137 -12.64 -9.06 24.57
CA ASP A 137 -12.31 -8.76 25.96
C ASP A 137 -13.24 -7.72 26.60
N GLY A 138 -14.29 -7.29 25.88
CA GLY A 138 -15.29 -6.33 26.32
C GLY A 138 -14.83 -4.87 26.28
N ASN A 139 -13.70 -4.56 25.64
CA ASN A 139 -13.26 -3.18 25.43
C ASN A 139 -14.02 -2.50 24.29
N GLU A 140 -14.08 -1.16 24.32
CA GLU A 140 -14.68 -0.34 23.26
C GLU A 140 -13.92 -0.44 21.93
N TYR A 141 -12.61 -0.69 22.01
CA TYR A 141 -11.71 -0.86 20.86
C TYR A 141 -11.00 -2.22 20.97
N PRO A 142 -10.72 -2.89 19.85
CA PRO A 142 -10.10 -4.21 19.88
C PRO A 142 -8.63 -4.13 20.31
N ARG A 143 -8.12 -5.20 20.90
CA ARG A 143 -6.68 -5.34 21.14
C ARG A 143 -5.98 -5.77 19.85
N PHE A 144 -4.69 -5.52 19.76
CA PHE A 144 -3.85 -5.97 18.65
C PHE A 144 -3.54 -7.48 18.76
N THR A 145 -4.59 -8.30 18.74
CA THR A 145 -4.56 -9.76 18.97
C THR A 145 -5.14 -10.50 17.77
N LEU A 146 -4.82 -11.78 17.63
CA LEU A 146 -5.27 -12.61 16.50
C LEU A 146 -5.99 -13.86 17.00
N GLU A 147 -7.12 -14.22 16.38
CA GLU A 147 -7.68 -15.55 16.57
C GLU A 147 -6.98 -16.54 15.64
N GLN A 148 -6.25 -17.49 16.22
CA GLN A 148 -5.54 -18.55 15.50
C GLN A 148 -6.00 -19.91 16.03
N GLY A 149 -6.51 -20.75 15.14
CA GLY A 149 -6.95 -22.10 15.49
C GLY A 149 -8.05 -22.17 16.56
N GLY A 150 -8.89 -21.13 16.67
CA GLY A 150 -9.95 -21.03 17.69
C GLY A 150 -9.45 -20.59 19.07
N THR A 151 -8.25 -20.02 19.15
CA THR A 151 -7.68 -19.44 20.38
C THR A 151 -7.21 -18.02 20.14
N CYS A 152 -7.38 -17.15 21.14
CA CYS A 152 -6.86 -15.79 21.05
C CYS A 152 -5.38 -15.76 21.42
N VAL A 153 -4.54 -15.27 20.50
CA VAL A 153 -3.10 -15.11 20.66
C VAL A 153 -2.81 -13.68 21.09
N SER A 154 -2.14 -13.52 22.24
CA SER A 154 -1.80 -12.21 22.81
C SER A 154 -0.70 -11.49 22.05
N ASP A 155 0.28 -12.25 21.55
CA ASP A 155 1.46 -11.74 20.86
C ASP A 155 1.48 -12.32 19.44
N PRO A 156 0.58 -11.87 18.57
CA PRO A 156 0.43 -12.48 17.26
C PRO A 156 1.51 -12.02 16.29
N THR A 157 2.16 -12.97 15.62
CA THR A 157 2.61 -12.73 14.25
C THR A 157 1.35 -12.56 13.38
N ILE A 158 1.34 -11.56 12.51
CA ILE A 158 0.17 -11.18 11.70
C ILE A 158 0.39 -11.60 10.25
N ILE A 159 1.62 -11.40 9.74
CA ILE A 159 2.06 -11.83 8.42
C ILE A 159 3.50 -12.36 8.55
N GLU A 160 3.75 -13.52 7.96
CA GLU A 160 5.06 -14.20 7.91
C GLU A 160 5.72 -14.03 6.53
N ASP A 161 7.03 -14.18 6.44
CA ASP A 161 7.79 -14.24 5.17
C ASP A 161 7.55 -13.02 4.23
N THR A 162 7.38 -11.83 4.80
CA THR A 162 7.08 -10.61 4.05
C THR A 162 8.34 -10.06 3.37
N THR A 163 8.26 -9.81 2.07
CA THR A 163 9.32 -9.11 1.31
C THR A 163 8.89 -7.73 0.81
N GLU A 164 7.58 -7.44 0.79
CA GLU A 164 7.04 -6.17 0.36
C GLU A 164 5.75 -5.84 1.12
N VAL A 165 5.66 -4.59 1.58
CA VAL A 165 4.47 -4.00 2.22
C VAL A 165 3.99 -2.83 1.37
N SER A 166 2.79 -2.94 0.80
CA SER A 166 2.19 -1.86 0.01
C SER A 166 1.36 -0.89 0.85
N GLN A 167 0.79 -1.36 1.96
CA GLN A 167 0.01 -0.53 2.86
C GLN A 167 0.20 -0.98 4.30
N PHE A 168 0.41 -0.02 5.18
CA PHE A 168 0.34 -0.23 6.62
C PHE A 168 -0.35 0.99 7.24
N ASN A 169 -1.46 0.74 7.92
CA ASN A 169 -2.14 1.73 8.74
C ASN A 169 -2.46 1.10 10.10
N LEU A 170 -2.09 1.78 11.17
CA LEU A 170 -2.40 1.41 12.55
C LEU A 170 -2.96 2.64 13.26
N THR A 171 -4.14 2.51 13.84
CA THR A 171 -4.75 3.56 14.67
C THR A 171 -4.79 3.09 16.10
N VAL A 172 -4.16 3.85 17.00
CA VAL A 172 -4.26 3.64 18.45
C VAL A 172 -5.41 4.49 18.96
N GLU A 173 -6.45 3.85 19.50
CA GLU A 173 -7.73 4.49 19.83
C GLU A 173 -8.08 4.43 21.31
N GLY A 174 -7.47 3.50 22.04
CA GLY A 174 -7.73 3.34 23.45
C GLY A 174 -6.58 2.71 24.21
N SER A 175 -6.85 2.43 25.47
CA SER A 175 -5.92 1.75 26.34
C SER A 175 -6.66 0.86 27.31
N GLY A 176 -6.08 -0.29 27.61
CA GLY A 176 -6.55 -1.16 28.67
C GLY A 176 -6.51 -0.50 30.05
N SER A 177 -7.07 -1.18 31.04
CA SER A 177 -7.26 -0.68 32.42
C SER A 177 -5.99 -0.72 33.30
N GLY A 178 -4.81 -0.84 32.68
CA GLY A 178 -3.52 -0.96 33.35
C GLY A 178 -2.92 0.35 33.84
N ALA A 179 -1.96 0.25 34.77
CA ALA A 179 -1.17 1.39 35.25
C ALA A 179 -0.30 2.00 34.14
N SER A 180 0.31 1.14 33.33
CA SER A 180 1.21 1.52 32.24
C SER A 180 0.97 0.61 31.04
N PRO A 181 -0.09 0.87 30.25
CA PRO A 181 -0.40 0.01 29.13
C PRO A 181 0.60 0.16 27.98
N GLU A 182 0.97 -0.97 27.39
CA GLU A 182 2.03 -1.07 26.37
C GLU A 182 1.65 -2.07 25.28
N THR A 183 1.95 -1.68 24.04
CA THR A 183 1.92 -2.52 22.85
C THR A 183 3.14 -2.20 22.00
N THR A 184 3.76 -3.22 21.44
CA THR A 184 4.90 -3.08 20.52
C THR A 184 4.52 -3.63 19.15
N LEU A 185 4.76 -2.86 18.10
CA LEU A 185 4.80 -3.38 16.72
C LEU A 185 6.19 -3.96 16.51
N VAL A 186 6.28 -5.22 16.06
CA VAL A 186 7.55 -5.92 15.86
C VAL A 186 7.67 -6.32 14.40
N VAL A 187 8.85 -6.08 13.84
CA VAL A 187 9.29 -6.63 12.56
C VAL A 187 10.58 -7.39 12.81
N GLU A 188 10.60 -8.69 12.54
CA GLU A 188 11.72 -9.58 12.84
C GLU A 188 12.04 -10.46 11.62
N ASN A 189 13.31 -10.76 11.39
CA ASN A 189 13.70 -11.75 10.38
C ASN A 189 14.32 -13.02 10.97
N ASP A 190 14.51 -14.04 10.14
CA ASP A 190 15.13 -15.32 10.54
C ASP A 190 16.56 -15.20 11.11
N ALA A 191 17.24 -14.07 10.88
CA ALA A 191 18.56 -13.81 11.43
C ALA A 191 18.49 -13.29 12.89
N GLY A 192 17.30 -13.01 13.41
CA GLY A 192 17.06 -12.40 14.72
C GLY A 192 17.34 -10.89 14.74
N GLU A 193 17.32 -10.24 13.57
CA GLU A 193 17.31 -8.78 13.50
C GLU A 193 15.89 -8.28 13.73
N GLU A 194 15.72 -7.37 14.69
CA GLU A 194 14.42 -6.84 15.09
C GLU A 194 14.38 -5.32 14.95
N TRP A 195 13.28 -4.84 14.38
CA TRP A 195 12.84 -3.46 14.43
C TRP A 195 11.54 -3.40 15.21
N ARG A 196 11.49 -2.54 16.23
CA ARG A 196 10.36 -2.47 17.17
C ARG A 196 9.91 -1.04 17.33
N LEU A 197 8.59 -0.85 17.33
CA LEU A 197 7.98 0.41 17.69
C LEU A 197 7.14 0.23 18.96
N VAL A 198 7.73 0.64 20.08
CA VAL A 198 7.15 0.48 21.42
C VAL A 198 6.24 1.66 21.72
N MET A 199 4.98 1.38 22.02
CA MET A 199 3.97 2.38 22.37
C MET A 199 3.55 2.17 23.81
N GLU A 200 3.96 3.06 24.71
CA GLU A 200 3.80 2.91 26.15
C GLU A 200 3.13 4.13 26.77
N LYS A 201 2.10 3.93 27.59
CA LYS A 201 1.60 4.97 28.49
C LYS A 201 2.36 4.94 29.80
N GLN A 202 2.92 6.09 30.18
CA GLN A 202 3.54 6.26 31.50
C GLN A 202 2.53 6.33 32.65
N THR A 203 1.27 6.67 32.36
CA THR A 203 0.14 6.68 33.33
C THR A 203 -1.17 6.31 32.63
N PRO A 204 -2.21 5.82 33.34
CA PRO A 204 -3.46 5.34 32.71
C PRO A 204 -4.15 6.39 31.83
N THR A 205 -4.12 7.66 32.27
CA THR A 205 -4.74 8.80 31.60
C THR A 205 -3.73 9.68 30.85
N GLY A 206 -2.46 9.30 30.84
CA GLY A 206 -1.39 10.08 30.21
C GLY A 206 -1.32 9.88 28.70
N PRO A 207 -0.47 10.66 28.03
CA PRO A 207 -0.14 10.44 26.64
C PRO A 207 0.65 9.13 26.46
N VAL A 208 0.72 8.67 25.22
CA VAL A 208 1.51 7.52 24.78
C VAL A 208 2.88 8.01 24.33
N GLU A 209 3.95 7.51 24.94
CA GLU A 209 5.30 7.66 24.43
C GLU A 209 5.55 6.58 23.37
N VAL A 210 6.08 6.99 22.22
CA VAL A 210 6.45 6.08 21.14
C VAL A 210 7.97 6.08 21.03
N ARG A 211 8.56 4.88 21.11
CA ARG A 211 10.01 4.66 20.96
C ARG A 211 10.25 3.73 19.78
N GLU A 212 11.27 4.03 19.01
CA GLU A 212 11.82 3.17 17.98
C GLU A 212 13.04 2.46 18.53
N GLU A 213 13.09 1.15 18.33
CA GLU A 213 14.25 0.30 18.63
C GLU A 213 14.64 -0.41 17.34
N THR A 214 15.86 -0.17 16.89
CA THR A 214 16.47 -0.84 15.72
C THR A 214 17.58 -1.77 16.21
N PRO A 215 18.14 -2.66 15.36
CA PRO A 215 19.24 -3.53 15.77
C PRO A 215 20.48 -2.80 16.31
N SER A 216 20.61 -1.50 16.02
CA SER A 216 21.77 -0.69 16.38
C SER A 216 21.47 0.49 17.30
N SER A 217 20.21 0.83 17.55
CA SER A 217 19.85 2.06 18.27
C SER A 217 18.48 2.00 18.95
N SER A 218 18.25 2.91 19.88
CA SER A 218 16.94 3.13 20.49
C SER A 218 16.74 4.64 20.68
N SER A 219 15.57 5.14 20.28
CA SER A 219 15.24 6.56 20.38
C SER A 219 13.75 6.81 20.60
N THR A 220 13.43 7.86 21.35
CA THR A 220 12.04 8.34 21.47
C THR A 220 11.65 9.08 20.20
N VAL A 221 10.60 8.59 19.53
CA VAL A 221 9.99 9.21 18.33
C VAL A 221 9.16 10.42 18.75
N GLY A 222 8.35 10.27 19.79
CA GLY A 222 7.47 11.35 20.26
C GLY A 222 6.51 10.93 21.35
N VAL A 223 5.68 11.89 21.77
CA VAL A 223 4.63 11.69 22.78
C VAL A 223 3.31 12.16 22.18
N PHE A 224 2.32 11.27 22.15
CA PHE A 224 1.07 11.43 21.42
C PHE A 224 -0.15 11.26 22.31
N THR A 225 -1.21 12.01 22.01
CA THR A 225 -2.51 11.82 22.66
C THR A 225 -3.34 10.88 21.80
N ILE A 226 -4.09 9.97 22.43
CA ILE A 226 -5.01 9.08 21.75
C ILE A 226 -6.26 9.86 21.30
N PRO A 227 -6.77 9.67 20.07
CA PRO A 227 -6.26 8.74 19.05
C PRO A 227 -5.09 9.32 18.24
N PHE A 228 -4.21 8.44 17.77
CA PHE A 228 -3.17 8.78 16.78
C PHE A 228 -2.94 7.61 15.82
N GLU A 229 -2.37 7.91 14.65
CA GLU A 229 -2.21 6.96 13.55
C GLU A 229 -0.73 6.76 13.20
N LEU A 230 -0.42 5.58 12.67
CA LEU A 230 0.84 5.24 12.04
C LEU A 230 0.54 4.82 10.62
N VAL A 231 1.08 5.56 9.65
CA VAL A 231 0.77 5.36 8.22
C VAL A 231 2.06 5.24 7.44
N LEU A 232 2.26 4.10 6.78
CA LEU A 232 3.40 3.91 5.88
C LEU A 232 3.24 4.82 4.66
N GLN A 233 4.28 5.58 4.38
CA GLN A 233 4.39 6.49 3.26
C GLN A 233 5.12 5.80 2.10
N GLU A 234 5.03 6.44 0.93
CA GLU A 234 5.59 5.93 -0.34
C GLU A 234 7.12 5.78 -0.32
N ASP A 235 7.81 6.57 0.48
CA ASP A 235 9.28 6.55 0.61
C ASP A 235 9.79 5.52 1.62
N GLY A 236 8.90 4.69 2.17
CA GLY A 236 9.21 3.70 3.21
C GLY A 236 9.29 4.29 4.61
N GLN A 237 8.97 5.57 4.79
CA GLN A 237 8.84 6.17 6.12
C GLN A 237 7.47 5.81 6.71
N LEU A 238 7.45 5.45 7.99
CA LEU A 238 6.25 5.31 8.79
C LEU A 238 5.98 6.63 9.51
N ARG A 239 4.90 7.33 9.10
CA ARG A 239 4.50 8.58 9.71
C ARG A 239 3.69 8.32 10.98
N VAL A 240 4.18 8.77 12.12
CA VAL A 240 3.59 8.60 13.46
C VAL A 240 2.91 9.90 13.91
N GLY A 241 1.63 9.81 14.27
CA GLY A 241 0.82 10.93 14.74
C GLY A 241 0.75 12.09 13.74
N GLY A 242 0.89 11.79 12.45
CA GLY A 242 0.83 12.76 11.35
C GLY A 242 2.01 13.74 11.24
N THR A 243 3.05 13.62 12.09
CA THR A 243 4.12 14.63 12.15
C THR A 243 5.53 14.07 12.27
N GLN A 244 5.72 12.95 12.96
CA GLN A 244 7.03 12.30 13.09
C GLN A 244 7.18 11.22 12.05
N GLU A 245 8.39 10.94 11.61
CA GLU A 245 8.69 9.92 10.60
C GLU A 245 9.83 9.05 11.10
N VAL A 246 9.69 7.74 10.92
CA VAL A 246 10.71 6.71 11.19
C VAL A 246 10.81 5.80 9.99
N THR A 247 11.96 5.16 9.78
CA THR A 247 12.10 4.24 8.63
C THR A 247 11.50 2.88 9.01
N PHE A 248 10.53 2.41 8.24
CA PHE A 248 9.89 1.12 8.53
C PHE A 248 10.90 -0.03 8.38
N ALA A 249 10.95 -0.93 9.37
CA ALA A 249 11.85 -2.07 9.39
C ALA A 249 13.35 -1.72 9.25
N ASP A 250 13.78 -0.56 9.78
CA ASP A 250 15.17 -0.12 9.67
C ASP A 250 16.15 -1.13 10.28
N GLY A 251 17.12 -1.57 9.46
CA GLY A 251 18.13 -2.54 9.85
C GLY A 251 17.67 -4.01 9.81
N VAL A 252 16.44 -4.30 9.35
CA VAL A 252 15.94 -5.68 9.20
C VAL A 252 15.88 -6.04 7.72
N SER A 253 16.65 -7.02 7.28
CA SER A 253 16.58 -7.48 5.89
C SER A 253 15.36 -8.35 5.62
N THR A 254 14.75 -8.20 4.45
CA THR A 254 13.71 -9.10 3.94
C THR A 254 14.24 -10.52 3.66
N PRO A 255 13.41 -11.58 3.79
CA PRO A 255 12.04 -11.57 4.30
C PRO A 255 11.97 -11.36 5.82
N TYR A 256 10.86 -10.81 6.30
CA TYR A 256 10.59 -10.59 7.73
C TYR A 256 9.13 -10.90 8.09
N ASP A 257 8.90 -11.15 9.37
CA ASP A 257 7.59 -11.31 9.97
C ASP A 257 7.14 -9.98 10.58
N ILE A 258 5.84 -9.70 10.51
CA ILE A 258 5.22 -8.51 11.12
C ILE A 258 4.25 -8.98 12.18
N GLY A 259 4.39 -8.48 13.40
CA GLY A 259 3.56 -8.89 14.53
C GLY A 259 3.35 -7.79 15.58
N PHE A 260 2.60 -8.14 16.61
CA PHE A 260 2.42 -7.32 17.81
C PHE A 260 2.84 -8.10 19.04
N GLU A 261 3.49 -7.40 19.98
CA GLU A 261 3.67 -7.87 21.34
C GLU A 261 2.81 -7.02 22.27
N ASN A 262 1.97 -7.67 23.05
CA ASN A 262 1.09 -7.03 24.01
C ASN A 262 1.47 -7.50 25.41
N GLN A 263 1.48 -6.59 26.39
CA GLN A 263 1.69 -7.04 27.76
C GLN A 263 0.59 -8.04 28.19
N PRO A 264 0.95 -9.11 28.93
CA PRO A 264 0.09 -10.28 29.21
C PRO A 264 -1.12 -10.04 30.15
N SER A 265 -1.59 -8.81 30.31
CA SER A 265 -2.79 -8.44 31.06
C SER A 265 -3.72 -7.54 30.24
N ARG A 266 -4.90 -7.15 30.77
CA ARG A 266 -5.86 -6.20 30.12
C ARG A 266 -5.31 -4.77 30.02
N THR A 267 -4.03 -4.65 29.72
CA THR A 267 -3.19 -3.47 29.85
C THR A 267 -2.45 -3.24 28.54
N ALA A 268 -2.90 -3.79 27.42
CA ALA A 268 -2.37 -3.38 26.13
C ALA A 268 -3.04 -2.08 25.67
N LEU A 269 -2.43 -1.40 24.71
CA LEU A 269 -3.16 -0.41 23.93
C LEU A 269 -4.18 -1.12 23.04
N THR A 270 -5.21 -0.37 22.63
CA THR A 270 -6.29 -0.88 21.78
C THR A 270 -6.46 0.02 20.57
N GLY A 271 -6.96 -0.55 19.48
CA GLY A 271 -7.17 0.15 18.23
C GLY A 271 -7.26 -0.79 17.04
N THR A 272 -7.12 -0.22 15.86
CA THR A 272 -7.40 -0.87 14.57
C THR A 272 -6.17 -0.89 13.70
N TYR A 273 -6.10 -1.82 12.75
CA TYR A 273 -5.01 -1.87 11.78
C TYR A 273 -5.46 -2.43 10.43
N SER A 274 -4.70 -2.10 9.39
CA SER A 274 -4.83 -2.63 8.05
C SER A 274 -3.44 -2.77 7.44
N ILE A 275 -3.04 -3.99 7.11
CA ILE A 275 -1.73 -4.30 6.54
C ILE A 275 -1.93 -5.05 5.24
N SER A 276 -1.34 -4.58 4.15
CA SER A 276 -1.29 -5.26 2.85
C SER A 276 0.16 -5.59 2.51
N ALA A 277 0.47 -6.87 2.41
CA ALA A 277 1.82 -7.36 2.17
C ALA A 277 1.84 -8.65 1.37
N ASN A 278 2.99 -9.01 0.79
CA ASN A 278 3.14 -10.21 -0.04
C ASN A 278 3.53 -11.49 0.75
N GLY A 279 3.54 -11.41 2.07
CA GLY A 279 3.79 -12.54 2.96
C GLY A 279 2.58 -13.48 3.11
N THR A 280 2.75 -14.48 3.98
CA THR A 280 1.74 -15.50 4.29
C THR A 280 1.10 -15.29 5.65
N LEU A 281 -0.15 -15.72 5.80
CA LEU A 281 -0.79 -15.72 7.12
C LEU A 281 -0.20 -16.86 7.98
N PRO A 282 -0.06 -16.70 9.30
CA PRO A 282 0.50 -17.68 10.25
C PRO A 282 -0.40 -18.92 10.48
N GLY A 283 -1.15 -19.35 9.47
CA GLY A 283 -2.11 -20.46 9.54
C GLY A 283 -3.56 -20.00 9.44
N SER A 284 -4.47 -20.77 10.04
CA SER A 284 -5.92 -20.47 9.97
C SER A 284 -6.28 -19.35 10.94
N ILE A 285 -6.50 -18.16 10.39
CA ILE A 285 -7.06 -17.02 11.10
C ILE A 285 -8.57 -17.19 11.20
N GLY A 286 -9.14 -16.82 12.35
CA GLY A 286 -10.59 -16.81 12.58
C GLY A 286 -11.33 -15.76 11.75
N ASP A 287 -12.58 -15.48 12.13
CA ASP A 287 -13.40 -14.47 11.43
C ASP A 287 -12.92 -13.02 11.68
N GLN A 288 -12.01 -12.82 12.65
CA GLN A 288 -11.42 -11.55 13.01
C GLN A 288 -9.94 -11.73 13.38
N PRO A 289 -9.03 -10.89 12.85
CA PRO A 289 -9.22 -9.86 11.81
C PRO A 289 -9.69 -10.44 10.48
N GLU A 290 -10.28 -9.59 9.64
CA GLU A 290 -10.66 -9.96 8.27
C GLU A 290 -9.43 -10.13 7.40
N THR A 291 -9.44 -11.14 6.54
CA THR A 291 -8.38 -11.37 5.55
C THR A 291 -8.95 -11.46 4.15
N TYR A 292 -8.20 -10.95 3.18
CA TYR A 292 -8.55 -11.05 1.77
C TYR A 292 -7.31 -11.04 0.90
N ALA A 293 -7.39 -11.77 -0.21
CA ALA A 293 -6.37 -11.73 -1.24
C ALA A 293 -6.34 -10.34 -1.88
N THR A 294 -5.14 -9.83 -2.13
CA THR A 294 -4.90 -8.55 -2.78
C THR A 294 -3.77 -8.68 -3.79
N VAL A 295 -3.60 -7.64 -4.61
CA VAL A 295 -2.37 -7.44 -5.38
C VAL A 295 -1.55 -6.42 -4.61
N VAL A 296 -0.27 -6.69 -4.38
CA VAL A 296 0.66 -5.78 -3.67
C VAL A 296 1.35 -4.88 -4.68
N SER A 297 1.82 -5.48 -5.79
CA SER A 297 2.53 -4.76 -6.85
C SER A 297 1.93 -5.21 -8.19
N PRO A 298 1.08 -4.38 -8.82
CA PRO A 298 0.41 -4.77 -10.06
C PRO A 298 1.40 -4.75 -11.24
N ALA A 299 1.29 -5.72 -12.13
CA ALA A 299 2.03 -5.73 -13.38
C ALA A 299 1.17 -5.21 -14.54
N VAL A 300 1.84 -4.59 -15.51
CA VAL A 300 1.24 -4.06 -16.73
C VAL A 300 2.10 -4.42 -17.94
N GLU A 301 1.43 -4.86 -19.01
CA GLU A 301 2.04 -5.04 -20.32
C GLU A 301 1.89 -3.74 -21.12
N ILE A 302 3.03 -3.18 -21.54
CA ILE A 302 3.11 -1.97 -22.36
C ILE A 302 3.52 -2.38 -23.77
N TYR A 303 2.57 -2.28 -24.70
CA TYR A 303 2.80 -2.44 -26.12
C TYR A 303 2.90 -1.07 -26.80
N TYR A 304 4.06 -0.79 -27.39
CA TYR A 304 4.33 0.43 -28.13
C TYR A 304 4.73 0.09 -29.56
N GLN A 305 4.04 0.68 -30.54
CA GLN A 305 4.31 0.45 -31.95
C GLN A 305 4.36 1.77 -32.72
N ARG A 306 5.48 2.00 -33.40
CA ARG A 306 5.68 3.03 -34.42
C ARG A 306 5.99 2.34 -35.75
N ARG A 307 5.96 3.08 -36.87
CA ARG A 307 6.23 2.54 -38.23
C ARG A 307 7.45 1.62 -38.32
N ASP A 308 8.49 1.91 -37.53
CA ASP A 308 9.81 1.29 -37.67
C ASP A 308 10.23 0.50 -36.42
N VAL A 309 9.44 0.55 -35.33
CA VAL A 309 9.77 -0.04 -34.03
C VAL A 309 8.51 -0.62 -33.39
N THR A 310 8.56 -1.89 -32.99
CA THR A 310 7.62 -2.49 -32.07
C THR A 310 8.36 -2.84 -30.79
N TYR A 311 7.81 -2.40 -29.66
CA TYR A 311 8.35 -2.61 -28.33
C TYR A 311 7.26 -3.18 -27.44
N ASN A 312 7.57 -4.27 -26.73
CA ASN A 312 6.67 -4.87 -25.75
C ASN A 312 7.46 -5.15 -24.47
N ARG A 313 6.94 -4.72 -23.32
CA ARG A 313 7.55 -4.93 -22.01
C ARG A 313 6.48 -5.07 -20.94
N THR A 314 6.63 -6.08 -20.09
CA THR A 314 5.93 -6.16 -18.82
C THR A 314 6.72 -5.40 -17.75
N VAL A 315 6.01 -4.58 -16.98
CA VAL A 315 6.56 -3.81 -15.86
C VAL A 315 5.75 -4.11 -14.61
N VAL A 316 6.43 -4.47 -13.52
CA VAL A 316 5.84 -4.52 -12.18
C VAL A 316 5.92 -3.11 -11.59
N LEU A 317 4.77 -2.56 -11.24
CA LEU A 317 4.65 -1.23 -10.66
C LEU A 317 4.88 -1.33 -9.15
N ASN A 318 5.77 -0.49 -8.63
CA ASN A 318 6.12 -0.48 -7.21
C ASN A 318 5.54 0.78 -6.57
N GLU A 319 4.87 0.58 -5.44
CA GLU A 319 4.07 1.61 -4.77
C GLU A 319 4.83 2.26 -3.62
N THR A 320 5.73 1.49 -3.01
CA THR A 320 6.53 1.87 -1.85
C THR A 320 8.02 1.63 -2.13
N GLY A 321 8.87 2.51 -1.60
CA GLY A 321 10.33 2.39 -1.61
C GLY A 321 10.88 1.45 -0.53
N ALA A 322 10.04 0.90 0.33
CA ALA A 322 10.43 -0.05 1.38
C ALA A 322 10.72 -1.43 0.77
N ARG A 323 11.99 -1.85 0.81
CA ARG A 323 12.49 -3.17 0.41
C ARG A 323 13.52 -3.67 1.43
#